data_AF-A0A293N3I8-F1
#
_entry.id   AF-A0A293N3I8-F1
#
_cell.length_a   1.000
_cell.length_b   1.000
_cell.length_c   1.000
_cell.angle_alpha   90.00
_cell.angle_beta   90.00
_cell.angle_gamma   90.00
#
_symmetry.space_group_name_H-M   'P 1'
#
loop_
_entity.id
_entity.type
_entity.pdbx_description
1 polymer ?
#
loop_
_entity_poly.entity_id
_entity_poly.type
_entity_poly.pdbx_seq_one_letter_code
_entity_poly.pdbx_strand_id
1 'polypeptide(L)'
;MTSEATAAFNGEAVAPTATSTGAVPCFNPFAVELPQRFDFRHPEGWKRWIVRWERYRIISGLHKQDSDTQINTFLYAMGSEAEDILVAMRLGEADSKMLC
;
A
#
# COMPACT_ATOMS: atom_id res chain seq x y z
N MET A 1 -54.75 -8.69 -48.22
CA MET A 1 -54.81 -8.00 -46.92
C MET A 1 -54.28 -8.98 -45.88
N THR A 2 -52.96 -9.19 -45.80
CA THR A 2 -52.05 -8.60 -44.76
C THR A 2 -52.62 -8.82 -43.34
N SER A 3 -51.96 -9.46 -42.38
CA SER A 3 -50.54 -9.50 -42.05
C SER A 3 -50.26 -10.61 -41.05
N GLU A 4 -49.04 -11.13 -41.06
CA GLU A 4 -48.43 -12.03 -40.08
C GLU A 4 -48.26 -11.36 -38.70
N ALA A 5 -48.18 -12.18 -37.64
CA ALA A 5 -47.41 -11.85 -36.44
C ALA A 5 -46.97 -13.12 -35.70
N THR A 6 -45.69 -13.45 -35.89
CA THR A 6 -44.87 -14.42 -35.16
C THR A 6 -44.42 -13.82 -33.81
N ALA A 7 -44.45 -14.60 -32.72
CA ALA A 7 -43.57 -14.43 -31.54
C ALA A 7 -43.75 -15.67 -30.62
N ALA A 8 -42.81 -16.62 -30.62
CA ALA A 8 -41.55 -16.62 -29.87
C ALA A 8 -41.67 -17.41 -28.55
N PHE A 9 -41.17 -18.65 -28.60
CA PHE A 9 -40.81 -19.51 -27.48
C PHE A 9 -39.71 -18.82 -26.67
N ASN A 10 -40.00 -18.41 -25.44
CA ASN A 10 -38.99 -17.86 -24.53
C ASN A 10 -38.49 -18.97 -23.61
N GLY A 11 -37.24 -19.33 -23.82
CA GLY A 11 -36.51 -20.34 -23.06
C GLY A 11 -36.16 -19.92 -21.63
N GLU A 12 -36.05 -20.97 -20.81
CA GLU A 12 -35.22 -21.17 -19.63
C GLU A 12 -34.19 -20.07 -19.30
N ALA A 13 -34.22 -19.57 -18.07
CA ALA A 13 -33.02 -19.18 -17.35
C ALA A 13 -33.27 -19.28 -15.84
N VAL A 14 -32.98 -20.46 -15.28
CA VAL A 14 -32.73 -20.67 -13.85
C VAL A 14 -31.67 -19.66 -13.41
N ALA A 15 -32.06 -18.71 -12.56
CA ALA A 15 -31.15 -17.75 -11.98
C ALA A 15 -30.07 -18.49 -11.16
N PRO A 16 -28.78 -18.24 -11.39
CA PRO A 16 -27.75 -18.75 -10.50
C PRO A 16 -27.91 -18.06 -9.14
N THR A 17 -28.06 -18.90 -8.13
CA THR A 17 -27.83 -18.61 -6.70
C THR A 17 -26.75 -17.54 -6.58
N ALA A 18 -27.08 -16.42 -5.92
CA ALA A 18 -26.15 -15.37 -5.62
C ALA A 18 -24.96 -15.95 -4.84
N THR A 19 -23.91 -16.25 -5.59
CA THR A 19 -22.57 -16.53 -5.11
C THR A 19 -22.20 -15.43 -4.15
N SER A 20 -21.92 -15.82 -2.91
CA SER A 20 -20.97 -15.19 -1.99
C SER A 20 -20.44 -13.85 -2.50
N THR A 21 -20.97 -12.76 -1.95
CA THR A 21 -20.32 -11.46 -1.97
C THR A 21 -18.98 -11.62 -1.27
N GLY A 22 -17.99 -12.08 -2.03
CA GLY A 22 -16.59 -11.88 -1.76
C GLY A 22 -16.33 -10.40 -1.95
N ALA A 23 -16.71 -9.60 -0.96
CA ALA A 23 -16.08 -8.31 -0.77
C ALA A 23 -14.60 -8.61 -0.56
N VAL A 24 -13.82 -8.51 -1.64
CA VAL A 24 -12.38 -8.35 -1.53
C VAL A 24 -12.24 -7.14 -0.60
N PRO A 25 -11.61 -7.26 0.58
CA PRO A 25 -11.31 -6.07 1.35
C PRO A 25 -10.43 -5.23 0.43
N CYS A 26 -11.00 -4.17 -0.13
CA CYS A 26 -10.21 -3.12 -0.73
C CYS A 26 -9.32 -2.64 0.39
N PHE A 27 -8.05 -2.99 0.26
CA PHE A 27 -7.05 -2.77 1.28
C PHE A 27 -6.95 -1.27 1.47
N ASN A 28 -7.61 -0.73 2.50
CA ASN A 28 -7.61 0.69 2.80
C ASN A 28 -6.35 0.97 3.62
N PRO A 29 -5.26 1.51 3.03
CA PRO A 29 -4.05 1.85 3.79
C PRO A 29 -4.34 2.92 4.86
N PHE A 30 -5.45 3.65 4.71
CA PHE A 30 -5.92 4.69 5.64
C PHE A 30 -6.67 4.15 6.88
N ALA A 31 -6.96 2.85 6.96
CA ALA A 31 -7.62 2.26 8.14
C ALA A 31 -6.64 1.97 9.29
N VAL A 32 -5.34 2.04 9.03
CA VAL A 32 -4.28 1.75 10.00
C VAL A 32 -3.55 3.04 10.30
N GLU A 33 -3.60 3.48 11.55
CA GLU A 33 -2.88 4.68 11.99
C GLU A 33 -1.37 4.49 11.80
N LEU A 34 -0.70 5.54 11.31
CA LEU A 34 0.75 5.51 11.18
C LEU A 34 1.39 5.31 12.56
N PRO A 35 2.47 4.52 12.65
CA PRO A 35 3.23 4.40 13.88
C PRO A 35 3.66 5.77 14.39
N GLN A 36 3.66 5.93 15.71
CA GLN A 36 4.22 7.12 16.35
C GLN A 36 5.61 7.44 15.78
N ARG A 37 5.85 8.72 15.47
CA ARG A 37 7.12 9.21 14.94
C ARG A 37 8.30 8.70 15.78
N PHE A 38 9.36 8.26 15.12
CA PHE A 38 10.56 7.80 15.81
C PHE A 38 11.24 8.96 16.53
N ASP A 39 11.60 8.78 17.79
CA ASP A 39 12.38 9.77 18.53
C ASP A 39 13.87 9.45 18.40
N PHE A 40 14.57 10.24 17.59
CA PHE A 40 16.00 10.10 17.34
C PHE A 40 16.87 10.40 18.56
N ARG A 41 16.31 10.99 19.62
CA ARG A 41 17.01 11.23 20.90
C ARG A 41 17.22 9.95 21.70
N HIS A 42 16.42 8.92 21.42
CA HIS A 42 16.38 7.65 22.14
C HIS A 42 16.64 6.47 21.18
N PRO A 43 17.89 6.28 20.72
CA PRO A 43 18.24 5.23 19.75
C PRO A 43 17.92 3.81 20.24
N GLU A 44 17.85 3.58 21.56
CA GLU A 44 17.39 2.34 22.16
C GLU A 44 15.97 1.94 21.74
N GLY A 45 15.13 2.92 21.39
CA GLY A 45 13.76 2.72 20.90
C GLY A 45 13.69 2.15 19.48
N TRP A 46 14.78 2.21 18.71
CA TRP A 46 14.81 1.81 17.29
C TRP A 46 14.34 0.38 17.08
N LYS A 47 14.89 -0.58 17.86
CA LYS A 47 14.54 -2.01 17.75
C LYS A 47 13.05 -2.26 17.95
N ARG A 48 12.39 -1.49 18.81
CA ARG A 48 10.96 -1.63 19.07
C ARG A 48 10.13 -0.93 17.99
N TRP A 49 10.61 0.22 17.51
CA TRP A 49 9.96 1.00 16.47
C TRP A 49 9.97 0.28 15.11
N ILE A 50 11.10 -0.29 14.70
CA ILE A 50 11.21 -0.99 13.41
C ILE A 50 10.30 -2.21 13.32
N VAL A 51 10.13 -2.98 14.41
CA VAL A 51 9.18 -4.10 14.47
C VAL A 51 7.73 -3.61 14.34
N ARG A 52 7.40 -2.45 14.90
CA ARG A 52 6.07 -1.83 14.74
C ARG A 52 5.86 -1.37 13.30
N TRP A 53 6.90 -0.81 12.67
CA TRP A 53 6.87 -0.43 11.25
C TRP A 53 6.69 -1.64 10.32
N GLU A 54 7.37 -2.75 10.56
CA GLU A 54 7.18 -3.98 9.77
C GLU A 54 5.75 -4.51 9.86
N ARG A 55 5.16 -4.51 11.08
CA ARG A 55 3.76 -4.86 11.26
C ARG A 55 2.87 -3.92 10.46
N TYR A 56 3.10 -2.61 10.53
CA TYR A 56 2.39 -1.62 9.72
C TYR A 56 2.49 -1.95 8.22
N ARG A 57 3.66 -2.29 7.67
CA ARG A 57 3.80 -2.64 6.25
C ARG A 57 2.95 -3.84 5.82
N ILE A 58 2.80 -4.83 6.70
CA ILE A 58 2.01 -6.03 6.43
C ILE A 58 0.51 -5.71 6.51
N ILE A 59 0.08 -5.06 7.60
CA ILE A 59 -1.33 -4.76 7.87
C ILE A 59 -1.89 -3.56 7.08
N SER A 60 -1.04 -2.67 6.55
CA SER A 60 -1.42 -1.56 5.66
C SER A 60 -1.32 -1.94 4.18
N GLY A 61 -0.81 -3.14 3.87
CA GLY A 61 -0.68 -3.60 2.49
C GLY A 61 0.39 -2.85 1.71
N LEU A 62 1.15 -1.97 2.39
CA LEU A 62 2.24 -1.18 1.81
C LEU A 62 3.32 -2.08 1.20
N HIS A 63 3.50 -3.31 1.69
CA HIS A 63 4.40 -4.28 1.09
C HIS A 63 4.07 -4.66 -0.37
N LYS A 64 2.84 -4.40 -0.85
CA LYS A 64 2.41 -4.66 -2.24
C LYS A 64 2.50 -3.42 -3.15
N GLN A 65 2.81 -2.26 -2.59
CA GLN A 65 2.89 -0.98 -3.32
C GLN A 65 4.27 -0.79 -3.95
N ASP A 66 4.40 0.20 -4.83
CA ASP A 66 5.67 0.56 -5.46
C ASP A 66 6.76 0.90 -4.44
N SER A 67 8.02 0.63 -4.79
CA SER A 67 9.18 0.88 -3.94
C SER A 67 9.26 2.33 -3.49
N ASP A 68 8.95 3.27 -4.38
CA ASP A 68 8.97 4.70 -4.05
C ASP A 68 7.91 5.06 -3.01
N THR A 69 6.70 4.52 -3.15
CA THR A 69 5.62 4.70 -2.17
C THR A 69 5.99 4.08 -0.81
N GLN A 70 6.63 2.91 -0.81
CA GLN A 70 7.11 2.29 0.42
C GLN A 70 8.16 3.16 1.15
N ILE A 71 9.13 3.67 0.40
CA ILE A 71 10.21 4.52 0.92
C ILE A 71 9.64 5.87 1.39
N ASN A 72 8.79 6.52 0.59
CA ASN A 72 8.16 7.78 0.95
C ASN A 72 7.30 7.66 2.21
N THR A 73 6.54 6.57 2.36
CA THR A 73 5.73 6.35 3.56
C THR A 73 6.61 6.08 4.78
N PHE A 74 7.74 5.38 4.59
CA PHE A 74 8.72 5.14 5.66
C PHE A 74 9.35 6.43 6.16
N LEU A 75 9.80 7.29 5.24
CA LEU A 75 10.36 8.61 5.56
C LEU A 75 9.32 9.47 6.27
N TYR A 76 8.09 9.48 5.77
CA TYR A 76 7.00 10.21 6.40
C TYR A 76 6.71 9.74 7.83
N ALA A 77 6.76 8.43 8.09
CA ALA A 77 6.57 7.87 9.44
C ALA A 77 7.77 8.15 10.37
N MET A 78 8.98 8.22 9.82
CA MET A 78 10.21 8.44 10.59
C MET A 78 10.40 9.94 10.92
N GLY A 79 10.00 10.84 10.02
CA GLY A 79 10.07 12.29 10.21
C GLY A 79 11.16 12.98 9.40
N SER A 80 11.30 14.28 9.58
CA SER A 80 12.24 15.15 8.84
C SER A 80 13.70 14.73 9.01
N GLU A 81 14.09 14.19 10.17
CA GLU A 81 15.46 13.70 10.40
C GLU A 81 15.79 12.50 9.51
N ALA A 82 14.79 11.75 9.05
CA ALA A 82 14.98 10.65 8.10
C ALA A 82 15.30 11.16 6.69
N GLU A 83 14.70 12.29 6.30
CA GLU A 83 14.98 12.95 5.03
C GLU A 83 16.42 13.48 5.02
N ASP A 84 16.89 14.05 6.14
CA ASP A 84 18.28 14.48 6.30
C ASP A 84 19.27 13.31 6.14
N ILE A 85 18.97 12.14 6.72
CA ILE A 85 19.77 10.92 6.56
C ILE A 85 19.76 10.45 5.11
N LEU A 86 18.61 10.48 4.45
CA LEU A 86 18.49 10.07 3.05
C LEU A 86 19.27 11.00 2.11
N VAL A 87 19.22 12.31 2.37
CA VAL A 87 20.03 13.31 1.64
C VAL A 87 21.52 13.06 1.89
N ALA A 88 21.93 12.82 3.14
CA ALA A 88 23.31 12.49 3.48
C ALA A 88 23.80 11.20 2.78
N MET A 89 22.96 10.16 2.69
CA MET A 89 23.28 8.93 1.96
C MET A 89 23.42 9.17 0.44
N ARG A 90 22.57 10.01 -0.16
CA ARG A 90 22.64 10.35 -1.59
C ARG A 90 23.84 11.24 -1.94
N LEU A 91 24.26 12.12 -1.02
CA LEU A 91 25.49 12.90 -1.17
C LEU A 91 26.75 12.01 -1.19
N GLY A 92 26.77 10.92 -0.43
CA GLY A 92 27.89 9.96 -0.43
C GLY A 92 28.07 9.18 -1.75
N GLU A 93 26.99 8.95 -2.50
CA GLU A 93 27.07 8.33 -3.84
C GLU A 93 27.62 9.29 -4.91
N ALA A 94 27.33 10.60 -4.77
CA ALA A 94 27.84 11.63 -5.66
C ALA A 94 29.35 11.89 -5.47
N ASP A 95 29.85 11.79 -4.24
CA ASP A 95 31.29 11.96 -3.93
C ASP A 95 32.13 10.70 -4.19
N SER A 96 31.52 9.52 -4.24
CA SER A 96 32.25 8.26 -4.55
C SER A 96 32.76 8.16 -6.00
N LYS A 97 32.41 9.13 -6.86
CA LYS A 97 32.92 9.24 -8.24
C LYS A 97 34.15 10.16 -8.38
N MET A 98 34.56 10.85 -7.32
CA MET A 98 35.72 11.77 -7.38
C MET A 98 37.04 11.14 -6.88
N LEU A 99 37.02 9.86 -6.47
CA LEU A 99 38.20 9.07 -6.13
C LEU A 99 38.34 7.86 -7.06
N CYS A 100 38.64 8.12 -8.34
CA CYS A 100 39.28 7.19 -9.29
C CYS A 100 40.12 8.02 -10.27
#